data_AF-A0A933MBN1-F1
#
_entry.id   AF-A0A933MBN1-F1
#
_cell.length_a   1.000
_cell.length_b   1.000
_cell.length_c   1.000
_cell.angle_alpha   90.00
_cell.angle_beta   90.00
_cell.angle_gamma   90.00
#
_symmetry.space_group_name_H-M   'P 1'
#
loop_
_entity.id
_entity.type
_entity.pdbx_description
1 polymer ?
#
loop_
_entity_poly.entity_id
_entity_poly.type
_entity_poly.pdbx_seq_one_letter_code
_entity_poly.pdbx_strand_id
1 'polypeptide(L)'
;MPQSNEGILLLIGALFLLLGLLGGGFEVSAIKMPPIGKYTRAFTFVIGTLVFGIGLFRLLVPISQPTPIALVPTAPPPPTAAPIVVTPTFLPPTNTPPPPPTHTLAAPTLILSTDTPAATRLPVTAAIQNISVDYDQTRFEKKGMVIHVKFSITGMKDVECRATAYFSMRTGETLKDQNGEYTATDGQVSSGATFTPGYEVTQYDNLELFIPYDELELGPGAYELKFHIELWEKAHPEKPALAVSPDVNFDYTK
;
A
#
# COMPACT_ATOMS: atom_id res chain seq x y z
N MET A 1 -4.03 14.58 -29.82
CA MET A 1 -2.65 14.08 -29.62
C MET A 1 -2.79 12.82 -28.77
N PRO A 2 -2.31 11.64 -29.21
CA PRO A 2 -2.40 10.42 -28.41
C PRO A 2 -1.73 10.68 -27.06
N GLN A 3 -2.34 10.21 -25.96
CA GLN A 3 -1.75 10.34 -24.64
C GLN A 3 -0.36 9.66 -24.64
N SER A 4 0.56 10.19 -23.83
CA SER A 4 1.99 9.85 -23.84
C SER A 4 2.26 8.33 -23.83
N ASN A 5 1.43 7.55 -23.14
CA ASN A 5 1.54 6.10 -23.04
C ASN A 5 1.05 5.33 -24.30
N GLU A 6 -0.04 5.75 -24.94
CA GLU A 6 -0.61 5.09 -26.13
C GLU A 6 0.30 5.24 -27.35
N GLY A 7 0.86 6.44 -27.53
CA GLY A 7 1.82 6.70 -28.60
C GLY A 7 3.09 5.85 -28.47
N ILE A 8 3.56 5.63 -27.23
CA ILE A 8 4.73 4.80 -26.96
C ILE A 8 4.48 3.33 -27.31
N LEU A 9 3.30 2.78 -26.95
CA LEU A 9 2.96 1.39 -27.27
C LEU A 9 2.88 1.13 -28.78
N LEU A 10 2.31 2.06 -29.55
CA LEU A 10 2.27 1.96 -31.02
C LEU A 10 3.67 2.03 -31.63
N LEU A 11 4.54 2.94 -31.15
CA LEU A 11 5.91 3.08 -31.64
C LEU A 11 6.76 1.86 -31.34
N ILE A 12 6.70 1.34 -30.11
CA ILE A 12 7.45 0.15 -29.70
C ILE A 12 6.95 -1.08 -30.45
N GLY A 13 5.62 -1.29 -30.53
CA GLY A 13 5.02 -2.39 -31.28
C GLY A 13 5.41 -2.36 -32.77
N ALA A 14 5.35 -1.20 -33.41
CA ALA A 14 5.76 -1.03 -34.79
C ALA A 14 7.26 -1.31 -35.00
N LEU A 15 8.14 -0.87 -34.09
CA LEU A 15 9.57 -1.16 -34.14
C LEU A 15 9.85 -2.67 -34.09
N PHE A 16 9.21 -3.41 -33.17
CA PHE A 16 9.38 -4.86 -33.06
C PHE A 16 8.85 -5.61 -34.27
N LEU A 17 7.72 -5.17 -34.84
CA LEU A 17 7.16 -5.73 -36.07
C LEU A 17 8.13 -5.52 -37.24
N LEU A 18 8.70 -4.32 -37.36
CA LEU A 18 9.66 -3.98 -38.42
C LEU A 18 10.96 -4.77 -38.26
N LEU A 19 11.48 -4.94 -37.03
CA LEU A 19 12.63 -5.79 -36.75
C LEU A 19 12.37 -7.28 -37.04
N GLY A 20 11.18 -7.79 -36.73
CA GLY A 20 10.77 -9.16 -37.06
C GLY A 20 10.64 -9.40 -38.57
N LEU A 21 10.03 -8.46 -39.28
CA LEU A 21 9.75 -8.54 -40.72
C LEU A 21 11.03 -8.36 -41.55
N LEU A 22 11.79 -7.28 -41.32
CA LEU A 22 13.02 -7.01 -42.07
C LEU A 22 14.10 -8.02 -41.70
N GLY A 23 14.20 -8.38 -40.41
CA GLY A 23 15.29 -9.19 -39.87
C GLY A 23 16.64 -8.50 -39.96
N GLY A 24 17.43 -8.62 -38.90
CA GLY A 24 18.82 -8.17 -38.94
C GLY A 24 19.55 -8.76 -40.15
N GLY A 25 20.20 -7.89 -40.93
CA GLY A 25 20.83 -8.23 -42.20
C GLY A 25 20.97 -7.06 -43.19
N PHE A 26 20.64 -5.82 -42.79
CA PHE A 26 20.95 -4.65 -43.61
C PHE A 26 22.44 -4.31 -43.48
N GLU A 27 23.16 -4.49 -44.58
CA GLU A 27 24.49 -3.90 -44.75
C GLU A 27 24.33 -2.40 -44.98
N VAL A 28 24.34 -1.63 -43.89
CA VAL A 28 24.64 -0.19 -43.98
C VAL A 28 26.15 -0.11 -43.90
N SER A 29 26.80 0.45 -44.94
CA SER A 29 28.21 0.27 -45.33
C SER A 29 29.32 0.50 -44.28
N ALA A 30 29.00 0.72 -43.01
CA ALA A 30 29.94 0.88 -41.92
C ALA A 30 29.64 0.05 -40.65
N ILE A 31 28.50 -0.67 -40.56
CA ILE A 31 28.10 -1.39 -39.34
C ILE A 31 27.63 -2.82 -39.68
N LYS A 32 28.46 -3.81 -39.34
CA LYS A 32 28.08 -5.23 -39.41
C LYS A 32 27.21 -5.58 -38.21
N MET A 33 25.90 -5.66 -38.40
CA MET A 33 25.00 -6.23 -37.40
C MET A 33 25.02 -7.77 -37.52
N PRO A 34 25.17 -8.52 -36.41
CA PRO A 34 25.20 -9.98 -36.45
C PRO A 34 23.86 -10.54 -36.98
N PRO A 35 23.90 -11.66 -37.73
CA PRO A 35 22.69 -12.28 -38.25
C PRO A 35 21.82 -12.75 -37.10
N ILE A 36 20.59 -12.24 -37.06
CA ILE A 36 19.60 -12.62 -36.05
C ILE A 36 19.01 -13.98 -36.43
N GLY A 37 18.99 -14.93 -35.48
CA GLY A 37 18.47 -16.28 -35.70
C GLY A 37 16.99 -16.28 -36.11
N LYS A 38 16.58 -17.28 -36.91
CA LYS A 38 15.20 -17.44 -37.40
C LYS A 38 14.16 -17.43 -36.27
N TYR A 39 14.48 -18.06 -35.15
CA TYR A 39 13.62 -18.11 -33.96
C TYR A 39 13.44 -16.74 -33.30
N THR A 40 14.52 -15.97 -33.20
CA THR A 40 14.47 -14.62 -32.64
C THR A 40 13.59 -13.69 -33.49
N ARG A 41 13.65 -13.82 -34.82
CA ARG A 41 12.78 -13.05 -35.74
C ARG A 41 11.30 -13.39 -35.57
N ALA A 42 10.99 -14.68 -35.45
CA ALA A 42 9.63 -15.13 -35.22
C ALA A 42 9.09 -14.62 -33.88
N PHE A 43 9.92 -14.67 -32.83
CA PHE A 43 9.56 -14.19 -31.50
C PHE A 43 9.31 -12.68 -31.46
N THR A 44 10.20 -11.87 -32.05
CA THR A 44 10.02 -10.40 -32.09
C THR A 44 8.81 -9.99 -32.94
N PHE A 45 8.52 -10.71 -34.01
CA PHE A 45 7.34 -10.47 -34.84
C PHE A 45 6.03 -10.73 -34.07
N VAL A 46 5.95 -11.84 -33.32
CA VAL A 46 4.77 -12.18 -32.51
C VAL A 46 4.55 -11.14 -31.41
N ILE A 47 5.61 -10.76 -30.69
CA ILE A 47 5.52 -9.72 -29.65
C ILE A 47 5.10 -8.38 -30.27
N GLY A 48 5.72 -7.98 -31.38
CA GLY A 48 5.39 -6.74 -32.09
C GLY A 48 3.91 -6.70 -32.50
N THR A 49 3.38 -7.81 -33.01
CA THR A 49 1.97 -7.94 -33.41
C THR A 49 1.03 -7.84 -32.21
N LEU A 50 1.36 -8.47 -31.08
CA LEU A 50 0.58 -8.41 -29.86
C LEU A 50 0.52 -6.99 -29.29
N VAL A 51 1.68 -6.33 -29.14
CA VAL A 51 1.77 -4.98 -28.57
C VAL A 51 1.12 -3.94 -29.48
N PHE A 52 1.35 -4.03 -30.79
CA PHE A 52 0.70 -3.16 -31.77
C PHE A 52 -0.81 -3.35 -31.80
N GLY A 53 -1.29 -4.60 -31.72
CA GLY A 53 -2.71 -4.92 -31.65
C GLY A 53 -3.39 -4.34 -30.41
N ILE A 54 -2.76 -4.42 -29.23
CA ILE A 54 -3.27 -3.80 -28.00
C ILE A 54 -3.37 -2.27 -28.17
N GLY A 55 -2.33 -1.63 -28.71
CA GLY A 55 -2.35 -0.18 -28.97
C GLY A 55 -3.45 0.22 -29.96
N LEU A 56 -3.64 -0.55 -31.03
CA LEU A 56 -4.67 -0.28 -32.04
C LEU A 56 -6.10 -0.52 -31.50
N PHE A 57 -6.30 -1.55 -30.68
CA PHE A 57 -7.58 -1.83 -30.03
C PHE A 57 -8.00 -0.70 -29.08
N ARG A 58 -7.05 -0.15 -28.32
CA ARG A 58 -7.30 1.02 -27.45
C ARG A 58 -7.65 2.29 -28.24
N LEU A 59 -7.08 2.46 -29.44
CA LEU A 59 -7.42 3.58 -30.33
C LEU A 59 -8.82 3.45 -30.95
N LEU A 60 -9.22 2.23 -31.30
CA LEU A 60 -10.49 1.95 -31.98
C LEU A 60 -11.68 1.82 -31.03
N VAL A 61 -11.43 1.45 -29.77
CA VAL A 61 -12.46 1.36 -28.73
C VAL A 61 -12.25 2.51 -27.74
N PRO A 62 -12.79 3.71 -28.01
CA PRO A 62 -12.83 4.75 -27.00
C PRO A 62 -13.62 4.19 -25.82
N ILE A 63 -12.97 4.11 -24.66
CA ILE A 63 -13.66 3.80 -23.41
C ILE A 63 -14.64 4.96 -23.23
N SER A 64 -15.93 4.71 -23.47
CA SER A 64 -16.98 5.68 -23.17
C SER A 64 -16.81 6.09 -21.72
N GLN A 65 -16.34 7.32 -21.47
CA GLN A 65 -16.37 7.86 -20.13
C GLN A 65 -17.83 7.77 -19.67
N PRO A 66 -18.12 7.21 -18.48
CA PRO A 66 -19.47 7.26 -17.95
C PRO A 66 -19.86 8.74 -17.88
N THR A 67 -20.92 9.08 -18.60
CA THR A 67 -21.49 10.44 -18.58
C THR A 67 -21.64 10.85 -17.13
N PRO A 68 -21.12 12.02 -16.70
CA PRO A 68 -21.41 12.53 -15.37
C PRO A 68 -22.93 12.54 -15.23
N ILE A 69 -23.45 11.78 -14.27
CA ILE A 69 -24.87 11.86 -13.93
C ILE A 69 -25.10 13.32 -13.58
N ALA A 70 -25.86 14.02 -14.41
CA ALA A 70 -26.30 15.36 -14.10
C ALA A 70 -27.00 15.27 -12.75
N LEU A 71 -26.40 15.88 -11.73
CA LEU A 71 -27.00 15.99 -10.41
C LEU A 71 -28.40 16.56 -10.60
N VAL A 72 -29.41 15.72 -10.41
CA VAL A 72 -30.79 16.17 -10.26
C VAL A 72 -30.75 17.22 -9.14
N PRO A 73 -31.28 18.44 -9.34
CA PRO A 73 -31.33 19.43 -8.27
C PRO A 73 -32.17 18.87 -7.13
N THR A 74 -31.49 18.39 -6.08
CA THR A 74 -32.13 18.01 -4.83
C THR A 74 -32.80 19.26 -4.28
N ALA A 75 -34.10 19.17 -4.00
CA ALA A 75 -34.86 20.23 -3.36
C ALA A 75 -34.11 20.76 -2.13
N PRO A 76 -34.14 22.09 -1.88
CA PRO A 76 -33.48 22.65 -0.70
C PRO A 76 -34.02 21.97 0.56
N PRO A 77 -33.15 21.54 1.50
CA PRO A 77 -33.59 20.95 2.74
C PRO A 77 -34.42 21.97 3.55
N PRO A 78 -35.43 21.52 4.31
CA PRO A 78 -36.20 22.39 5.18
C PRO A 78 -35.27 23.08 6.20
N PRO A 79 -35.58 24.31 6.64
CA PRO A 79 -34.73 25.06 7.54
C PRO A 79 -34.52 24.27 8.85
N THR A 80 -33.29 23.83 9.05
CA THR A 80 -32.83 23.21 10.29
C THR A 80 -32.93 24.24 11.42
N ALA A 81 -33.67 23.88 12.48
CA ALA A 81 -33.75 24.68 13.69
C ALA A 81 -32.35 24.96 14.25
N ALA A 82 -32.10 26.21 14.63
CA ALA A 82 -30.83 26.65 15.18
C ALA A 82 -30.42 25.81 16.40
N PRO A 83 -29.15 25.39 16.54
CA PRO A 83 -28.68 24.66 17.70
C PRO A 83 -28.68 25.56 18.93
N ILE A 84 -29.24 25.06 20.03
CA ILE A 84 -29.15 25.69 21.35
C ILE A 84 -27.68 25.63 21.78
N VAL A 85 -27.05 26.80 21.88
CA VAL A 85 -25.70 26.96 22.43
C VAL A 85 -25.75 26.67 23.92
N VAL A 86 -25.29 25.50 24.32
CA VAL A 86 -25.04 25.18 25.74
C VAL A 86 -23.62 25.62 26.03
N THR A 87 -23.47 26.73 26.74
CA THR A 87 -22.18 27.22 27.24
C THR A 87 -21.66 26.29 28.35
N PRO A 88 -20.52 25.62 28.20
CA PRO A 88 -19.90 24.90 29.30
C PRO A 88 -19.22 25.90 30.26
N THR A 89 -19.67 25.93 31.50
CA THR A 89 -18.98 26.63 32.61
C THR A 89 -17.66 25.92 32.90
N PHE A 90 -16.56 26.50 32.44
CA PHE A 90 -15.21 26.07 32.79
C PHE A 90 -14.93 26.39 34.28
N LEU A 91 -14.61 25.37 35.07
CA LEU A 91 -14.01 25.56 36.40
C LEU A 91 -12.52 25.92 36.24
N PRO A 92 -11.97 26.86 37.02
CA PRO A 92 -10.58 27.27 36.90
C PRO A 92 -9.62 26.17 37.41
N PRO A 93 -8.44 25.98 36.78
CA PRO A 93 -7.44 25.04 37.27
C PRO A 93 -6.74 25.56 38.53
N THR A 94 -6.78 24.77 39.60
CA THR A 94 -5.98 24.95 40.81
C THR A 94 -4.53 24.60 40.51
N ASN A 95 -3.70 25.61 40.29
CA ASN A 95 -2.24 25.48 40.24
C ASN A 95 -1.69 25.32 41.66
N THR A 96 -1.27 24.11 42.03
CA THR A 96 -0.39 23.89 43.19
C THR A 96 0.97 23.41 42.66
N PRO A 97 2.07 24.15 42.87
CA PRO A 97 3.40 23.73 42.42
C PRO A 97 3.91 22.55 43.27
N PRO A 98 4.46 21.48 42.67
CA PRO A 98 5.26 20.50 43.41
C PRO A 98 6.61 21.10 43.84
N PRO A 99 7.18 20.68 44.99
CA PRO A 99 8.45 21.19 45.49
C PRO A 99 9.64 20.78 44.60
N PRO A 100 10.70 21.62 44.54
CA PRO A 100 11.84 21.43 43.63
C PRO A 100 12.76 20.27 44.06
N PRO A 101 13.31 19.48 43.13
CA PRO A 101 14.35 18.51 43.44
C PRO A 101 15.68 19.21 43.78
N THR A 102 16.26 18.82 44.91
CA THR A 102 17.60 19.24 45.35
C THR A 102 18.66 18.60 44.45
N HIS A 103 19.28 19.38 43.58
CA HIS A 103 20.50 18.98 42.86
C HIS A 103 21.71 19.18 43.76
N THR A 104 22.24 18.09 44.31
CA THR A 104 23.58 18.07 44.92
C THR A 104 24.62 18.04 43.78
N LEU A 105 25.41 19.11 43.65
CA LEU A 105 26.60 19.13 42.79
C LEU A 105 27.65 18.17 43.37
N ALA A 106 27.89 17.05 42.71
CA ALA A 106 29.15 16.32 42.84
C ALA A 106 30.01 16.64 41.60
N ALA A 107 31.23 17.11 41.85
CA ALA A 107 32.23 17.44 40.83
C ALA A 107 32.70 16.18 40.05
N PRO A 108 33.17 16.33 38.80
CA PRO A 108 33.40 15.21 37.89
C PRO A 108 34.73 14.51 38.19
N THR A 109 34.67 13.21 38.44
CA THR A 109 35.84 12.32 38.32
C THR A 109 36.01 11.98 36.83
N LEU A 110 37.05 12.53 36.20
CA LEU A 110 37.46 12.15 34.85
C LEU A 110 38.06 10.74 34.89
N ILE A 111 37.26 9.75 34.51
CA ILE A 111 37.74 8.41 34.13
C ILE A 111 37.68 8.31 32.61
N LEU A 112 38.87 8.30 32.01
CA LEU A 112 39.07 8.04 30.58
C LEU A 112 38.89 6.54 30.34
N SER A 113 37.64 6.12 30.12
CA SER A 113 37.33 4.77 29.67
C SER A 113 37.30 4.76 28.14
N THR A 114 38.35 4.20 27.52
CA THR A 114 38.33 3.77 26.12
C THR A 114 37.61 2.44 26.02
N ASP A 115 36.30 2.44 26.25
CA ASP A 115 35.43 1.34 25.87
C ASP A 115 34.41 1.88 24.88
N THR A 116 34.41 1.31 23.68
CA THR A 116 33.42 1.68 22.65
C THR A 116 32.08 1.20 23.19
N PRO A 117 31.11 2.08 23.52
CA PRO A 117 29.86 1.61 24.06
C PRO A 117 29.19 0.76 22.98
N ALA A 118 29.03 -0.55 23.24
CA ALA A 118 28.05 -1.35 22.55
C ALA A 118 26.73 -0.60 22.71
N ALA A 119 26.23 -0.01 21.62
CA ALA A 119 25.02 0.78 21.67
C ALA A 119 23.91 -0.08 22.29
N THR A 120 23.45 0.30 23.48
CA THR A 120 22.33 -0.36 24.15
C THR A 120 21.09 -0.14 23.29
N ARG A 121 20.83 -1.05 22.37
CA ARG A 121 19.60 -1.04 21.56
C ARG A 121 18.42 -1.17 22.51
N LEU A 122 17.43 -0.30 22.36
CA LEU A 122 16.19 -0.41 23.12
C LEU A 122 15.53 -1.78 22.86
N PRO A 123 14.83 -2.36 23.84
CA PRO A 123 14.07 -3.58 23.62
C PRO A 123 13.05 -3.37 22.50
N VAL A 124 12.92 -4.36 21.62
CA VAL A 124 11.94 -4.32 20.53
C VAL A 124 10.54 -4.47 21.12
N THR A 125 9.69 -3.45 20.90
CA THR A 125 8.28 -3.47 21.30
C THR A 125 7.45 -2.77 20.23
N ALA A 126 6.22 -3.22 20.01
CA ALA A 126 5.28 -2.58 19.10
C ALA A 126 3.85 -2.68 19.65
N ALA A 127 3.00 -1.71 19.33
CA ALA A 127 1.60 -1.72 19.73
C ALA A 127 0.73 -1.06 18.66
N ILE A 128 -0.30 -1.78 18.20
CA ILE A 128 -1.34 -1.24 17.33
C ILE A 128 -2.39 -0.58 18.22
N GLN A 129 -2.65 0.70 17.97
CA GLN A 129 -3.47 1.55 18.85
C GLN A 129 -4.87 1.75 18.29
N ASN A 130 -4.99 1.95 16.98
CA ASN A 130 -6.27 2.15 16.32
C ASN A 130 -6.24 1.65 14.88
N ILE A 131 -7.39 1.13 14.44
CA ILE A 131 -7.66 0.73 13.06
C ILE A 131 -8.99 1.36 12.65
N SER A 132 -9.01 2.02 11.50
CA SER A 132 -10.24 2.49 10.86
C SER A 132 -10.24 2.12 9.38
N VAL A 133 -11.44 2.05 8.77
CA VAL A 133 -11.60 1.60 7.39
C VAL A 133 -12.47 2.58 6.62
N ASP A 134 -11.95 3.03 5.49
CA ASP A 134 -12.71 3.75 4.47
C ASP A 134 -13.12 2.77 3.38
N TYR A 135 -14.43 2.53 3.28
CA TYR A 135 -15.00 1.64 2.27
C TYR A 135 -15.18 2.33 0.92
N ASP A 136 -15.29 1.53 -0.12
CA ASP A 136 -15.66 1.94 -1.49
C ASP A 136 -14.73 2.99 -2.13
N GLN A 137 -13.47 3.00 -1.68
CA GLN A 137 -12.44 3.87 -2.22
C GLN A 137 -11.94 3.36 -3.56
N THR A 138 -11.63 4.28 -4.48
CA THR A 138 -11.06 3.94 -5.79
C THR A 138 -9.59 4.35 -5.82
N ARG A 139 -8.68 3.38 -5.99
CA ARG A 139 -7.24 3.63 -6.22
C ARG A 139 -6.78 2.77 -7.39
N PHE A 140 -5.97 3.37 -8.26
CA PHE A 140 -5.44 2.68 -9.46
C PHE A 140 -6.55 2.02 -10.29
N GLU A 141 -7.67 2.72 -10.48
CA GLU A 141 -8.85 2.24 -11.23
C GLU A 141 -9.56 1.00 -10.64
N LYS A 142 -9.11 0.49 -9.49
CA LYS A 142 -9.79 -0.58 -8.76
C LYS A 142 -10.57 -0.02 -7.57
N LYS A 143 -11.79 -0.52 -7.36
CA LYS A 143 -12.62 -0.20 -6.19
C LYS A 143 -12.26 -1.15 -5.03
N GLY A 144 -12.15 -0.62 -3.82
CA GLY A 144 -11.70 -1.38 -2.66
C GLY A 144 -11.94 -0.67 -1.33
N MET A 145 -11.21 -1.07 -0.30
CA MET A 145 -11.17 -0.40 0.99
C MET A 145 -9.76 0.07 1.34
N VAL A 146 -9.67 1.18 2.05
CA VAL A 146 -8.43 1.68 2.65
C VAL A 146 -8.49 1.42 4.15
N ILE A 147 -7.49 0.72 4.66
CA ILE A 147 -7.32 0.43 6.08
C ILE A 147 -6.27 1.38 6.62
N HIS A 148 -6.65 2.17 7.62
CA HIS A 148 -5.81 3.13 8.31
C HIS A 148 -5.33 2.51 9.62
N VAL A 149 -4.00 2.43 9.79
CA VAL A 149 -3.38 1.80 10.95
C VAL A 149 -2.56 2.84 11.73
N LYS A 150 -2.92 3.03 13.00
CA LYS A 150 -2.15 3.83 13.96
C LYS A 150 -1.42 2.92 14.93
N PHE A 151 -0.10 3.07 15.05
CA PHE A 151 0.74 2.21 15.88
C PHE A 151 2.02 2.89 16.33
N SER A 152 2.64 2.35 17.38
CA SER A 152 3.99 2.71 17.84
C SER A 152 4.93 1.52 17.74
N ILE A 153 6.20 1.80 17.51
CA ILE A 153 7.28 0.81 17.43
C ILE A 153 8.57 1.34 18.04
N THR A 154 9.26 0.50 18.81
CA THR A 154 10.49 0.82 19.52
C THR A 154 11.60 -0.17 19.16
N GLY A 155 12.86 0.29 19.10
CA GLY A 155 14.04 -0.54 18.90
C GLY A 155 14.21 -1.05 17.47
N MET A 156 13.48 -0.49 16.50
CA MET A 156 13.48 -0.87 15.08
C MET A 156 13.96 0.26 14.17
N LYS A 157 14.75 1.19 14.71
CA LYS A 157 15.33 2.29 13.94
C LYS A 157 16.16 1.74 12.78
N ASP A 158 15.95 2.30 11.59
CA ASP A 158 16.65 1.94 10.34
C ASP A 158 16.46 0.47 9.91
N VAL A 159 15.52 -0.26 10.53
CA VAL A 159 15.16 -1.63 10.17
C VAL A 159 13.86 -1.61 9.37
N GLU A 160 13.91 -2.22 8.18
CA GLU A 160 12.73 -2.31 7.31
C GLU A 160 11.68 -3.26 7.90
N CYS A 161 10.48 -2.74 8.08
CA CYS A 161 9.33 -3.43 8.66
C CYS A 161 8.19 -3.51 7.65
N ARG A 162 7.19 -4.35 7.94
CA ARG A 162 5.98 -4.49 7.13
C ARG A 162 4.74 -4.51 8.02
N ALA A 163 3.72 -3.76 7.64
CA ALA A 163 2.37 -3.93 8.16
C ALA A 163 1.55 -4.70 7.13
N THR A 164 0.88 -5.76 7.55
CA THR A 164 0.10 -6.63 6.67
C THR A 164 -1.28 -6.87 7.27
N ALA A 165 -2.32 -6.66 6.47
CA ALA A 165 -3.68 -7.08 6.75
C ALA A 165 -3.91 -8.48 6.16
N TYR A 166 -4.42 -9.40 6.97
CA TYR A 166 -4.77 -10.76 6.55
C TYR A 166 -6.28 -10.96 6.61
N PHE A 167 -6.86 -11.52 5.55
CA PHE A 167 -8.31 -11.59 5.39
C PHE A 167 -8.83 -13.02 5.59
N SER A 168 -9.97 -13.15 6.27
CA SER A 168 -10.65 -14.41 6.53
C SER A 168 -12.16 -14.23 6.55
N MET A 169 -12.88 -15.33 6.41
CA MET A 169 -14.29 -15.41 6.79
C MET A 169 -14.42 -15.09 8.28
N ARG A 170 -15.56 -14.54 8.71
CA ARG A 170 -15.82 -14.30 10.14
C ARG A 170 -15.66 -15.57 11.00
N THR A 171 -15.94 -16.74 10.42
CA THR A 171 -15.77 -18.06 11.03
C THR A 171 -14.30 -18.46 11.26
N GLY A 172 -13.35 -17.74 10.65
CA GLY A 172 -11.91 -17.97 10.79
C GLY A 172 -11.25 -18.68 9.59
N GLU A 173 -12.03 -19.11 8.59
CA GLU A 173 -11.45 -19.68 7.36
C GLU A 173 -10.72 -18.61 6.56
N THR A 174 -9.42 -18.82 6.28
CA THR A 174 -8.60 -17.87 5.53
C THR A 174 -9.10 -17.72 4.10
N LEU A 175 -9.21 -16.48 3.61
CA LEU A 175 -9.44 -16.27 2.18
C LEU A 175 -8.17 -16.67 1.41
N LYS A 176 -8.34 -17.34 0.27
CA LYS A 176 -7.22 -17.79 -0.57
C LYS A 176 -7.15 -16.95 -1.83
N ASP A 177 -5.94 -16.48 -2.10
CA ASP A 177 -5.60 -15.72 -3.29
C ASP A 177 -5.25 -16.69 -4.44
N GLN A 178 -5.75 -16.42 -5.65
CA GLN A 178 -5.64 -17.25 -6.84
C GLN A 178 -4.75 -16.60 -7.90
N ASN A 179 -4.62 -15.28 -7.90
CA ASN A 179 -3.89 -14.54 -8.94
C ASN A 179 -2.43 -14.19 -8.55
N GLY A 180 -2.08 -14.25 -7.26
CA GLY A 180 -0.75 -13.97 -6.71
C GLY A 180 -0.46 -12.48 -6.42
N GLU A 181 -1.40 -11.56 -6.65
CA GLU A 181 -1.19 -10.12 -6.51
C GLU A 181 -1.29 -9.65 -5.04
N TYR A 182 -2.20 -10.22 -4.25
CA TYR A 182 -2.47 -9.83 -2.87
C TYR A 182 -2.36 -11.04 -1.94
N THR A 183 -1.18 -11.67 -1.96
CA THR A 183 -0.97 -12.96 -1.31
C THR A 183 0.11 -12.91 -0.24
N ALA A 184 -0.13 -13.64 0.85
CA ALA A 184 0.87 -13.99 1.84
C ALA A 184 1.63 -15.26 1.41
N THR A 185 2.74 -15.56 2.09
CA THR A 185 3.59 -16.72 1.76
C THR A 185 2.85 -18.07 1.80
N ASP A 186 1.78 -18.17 2.60
CA ASP A 186 0.91 -19.34 2.76
C ASP A 186 -0.32 -19.35 1.83
N GLY A 187 -0.37 -18.41 0.88
CA GLY A 187 -1.46 -18.24 -0.08
C GLY A 187 -2.71 -17.56 0.48
N GLN A 188 -2.67 -17.03 1.71
CA GLN A 188 -3.78 -16.25 2.25
C GLN A 188 -3.86 -14.88 1.56
N VAL A 189 -5.08 -14.40 1.30
CA VAL A 189 -5.30 -13.02 0.83
C VAL A 189 -4.75 -12.04 1.88
N SER A 190 -3.86 -11.16 1.45
CA SER A 190 -3.25 -10.13 2.28
C SER A 190 -2.92 -8.86 1.51
N SER A 191 -2.96 -7.72 2.20
CA SER A 191 -2.47 -6.44 1.68
C SER A 191 -1.48 -5.86 2.69
N GLY A 192 -0.38 -5.28 2.22
CA GLY A 192 0.63 -4.76 3.13
C GLY A 192 1.44 -3.61 2.57
N ALA A 193 2.05 -2.86 3.48
CA ALA A 193 2.94 -1.75 3.17
C ALA A 193 4.24 -1.89 3.98
N THR A 194 5.34 -1.50 3.35
CA THR A 194 6.66 -1.45 3.99
C THR A 194 6.89 -0.07 4.61
N PHE A 195 7.53 -0.05 5.78
CA PHE A 195 7.91 1.17 6.47
C PHE A 195 9.26 0.99 7.19
N THR A 196 9.97 2.08 7.43
CA THR A 196 11.27 2.07 8.13
C THR A 196 11.27 3.15 9.21
N PRO A 197 11.26 2.80 10.51
CA PRO A 197 11.32 3.76 11.60
C PRO A 197 12.59 4.62 11.54
N GLY A 198 12.45 5.94 11.50
CA GLY A 198 13.58 6.88 11.50
C GLY A 198 14.17 7.14 12.89
N TYR A 199 13.49 6.71 13.95
CA TYR A 199 13.87 6.92 15.35
C TYR A 199 13.72 5.65 16.18
N GLU A 200 14.44 5.61 17.30
CA GLU A 200 14.39 4.50 18.26
C GLU A 200 12.99 4.25 18.81
N VAL A 201 12.20 5.30 18.98
CA VAL A 201 10.76 5.23 19.29
C VAL A 201 10.05 6.02 18.20
N THR A 202 9.20 5.36 17.42
CA THR A 202 8.50 5.97 16.29
C THR A 202 7.00 5.72 16.40
N GLN A 203 6.21 6.77 16.15
CA GLN A 203 4.75 6.70 16.05
C GLN A 203 4.35 6.87 14.58
N TYR A 204 3.46 6.01 14.11
CA TYR A 204 2.75 6.17 12.85
C TYR A 204 1.30 6.50 13.17
N ASP A 205 0.83 7.67 12.75
CA ASP A 205 -0.56 8.10 13.00
C ASP A 205 -1.54 7.59 11.96
N ASN A 206 -1.07 7.35 10.73
CA ASN A 206 -1.87 6.85 9.63
C ASN A 206 -0.99 6.13 8.58
N LEU A 207 -0.76 4.84 8.77
CA LEU A 207 -0.25 3.98 7.69
C LEU A 207 -1.44 3.39 6.94
N GLU A 208 -1.44 3.54 5.61
CA GLU A 208 -2.56 3.09 4.77
C GLU A 208 -2.25 1.78 4.05
N LEU A 209 -3.18 0.82 4.13
CA LEU A 209 -3.18 -0.40 3.35
C LEU A 209 -4.41 -0.37 2.43
N PHE A 210 -4.24 -0.64 1.14
CA PHE A 210 -5.35 -0.70 0.19
C PHE A 210 -5.54 -2.13 -0.32
N ILE A 211 -6.77 -2.62 -0.28
CA ILE A 211 -7.15 -3.91 -0.88
C ILE A 211 -8.32 -3.66 -1.84
N PRO A 212 -8.16 -3.95 -3.14
CA PRO A 212 -9.29 -3.98 -4.06
C PRO A 212 -10.25 -5.11 -3.71
N TYR A 213 -11.56 -4.89 -3.89
CA TYR A 213 -12.56 -5.90 -3.54
C TYR A 213 -12.50 -7.15 -4.41
N ASP A 214 -12.05 -7.03 -5.66
CA ASP A 214 -11.90 -8.18 -6.55
C ASP A 214 -10.82 -9.16 -6.09
N GLU A 215 -9.84 -8.69 -5.30
CA GLU A 215 -8.75 -9.49 -4.72
C GLU A 215 -9.19 -10.30 -3.49
N LEU A 216 -10.39 -10.05 -2.97
CA LEU A 216 -11.01 -10.97 -2.01
C LEU A 216 -11.42 -12.28 -2.71
N GLU A 217 -11.53 -12.25 -4.05
CA GLU A 217 -11.77 -13.39 -4.94
C GLU A 217 -12.99 -14.25 -4.59
N LEU A 218 -13.98 -13.61 -3.97
CA LEU A 218 -15.27 -14.23 -3.66
C LEU A 218 -16.16 -14.25 -4.90
N GLY A 219 -17.04 -15.25 -4.96
CA GLY A 219 -18.13 -15.29 -5.94
C GLY A 219 -19.22 -14.25 -5.63
N PRO A 220 -20.27 -14.15 -6.46
CA PRO A 220 -21.44 -13.32 -6.16
C PRO A 220 -22.10 -13.77 -4.86
N GLY A 221 -22.45 -12.82 -3.99
CA GLY A 221 -23.06 -13.13 -2.70
C GLY A 221 -22.78 -12.09 -1.62
N ALA A 222 -23.37 -12.31 -0.44
CA ALA A 222 -23.11 -11.55 0.78
C ALA A 222 -22.25 -12.37 1.74
N TYR A 223 -21.22 -11.75 2.28
CA TYR A 223 -20.19 -12.39 3.08
C TYR A 223 -19.94 -11.59 4.35
N GLU A 224 -19.79 -12.29 5.47
CA GLU A 224 -19.29 -11.72 6.71
C GLU A 224 -17.81 -12.06 6.82
N LEU A 225 -16.98 -11.04 6.75
CA LEU A 225 -15.53 -11.17 6.71
C LEU A 225 -14.90 -10.53 7.94
N LYS A 226 -13.64 -10.84 8.13
CA LYS A 226 -12.79 -10.18 9.11
C LYS A 226 -11.37 -10.07 8.62
N PHE A 227 -10.64 -9.13 9.19
CA PHE A 227 -9.19 -9.04 9.02
C PHE A 227 -8.53 -8.67 10.34
N HIS A 228 -7.24 -8.99 10.44
CA HIS A 228 -6.36 -8.50 11.49
C HIS A 228 -5.08 -7.95 10.86
N ILE A 229 -4.40 -7.07 11.60
CA ILE A 229 -3.15 -6.44 11.18
C ILE A 229 -2.00 -7.02 11.98
N GLU A 230 -0.90 -7.33 11.29
CA GLU A 230 0.34 -7.76 11.93
C GLU A 230 1.50 -6.88 11.47
N LEU A 231 2.37 -6.53 12.42
CA LEU A 231 3.61 -5.81 12.19
C LEU A 231 4.78 -6.78 12.27
N TRP A 232 5.68 -6.74 11.29
CA TRP A 232 6.81 -7.68 11.20
C TRP A 232 8.11 -6.97 10.83
N GLU A 233 9.23 -7.56 11.23
CA GLU A 233 10.53 -7.28 10.62
C GLU A 233 10.58 -7.95 9.24
N LYS A 234 10.74 -7.17 8.16
CA LYS A 234 10.57 -7.69 6.79
C LYS A 234 11.64 -8.73 6.41
N ALA A 235 12.85 -8.59 6.95
CA ALA A 235 13.95 -9.51 6.70
C ALA A 235 13.82 -10.86 7.41
N HIS A 236 12.94 -10.95 8.43
CA HIS A 236 12.80 -12.11 9.29
C HIS A 236 11.32 -12.54 9.43
N PRO A 237 10.64 -12.89 8.33
CA PRO A 237 9.23 -13.30 8.35
C PRO A 237 8.99 -14.62 9.11
N GLU A 238 10.04 -15.39 9.41
CA GLU A 238 9.99 -16.58 10.24
C GLU A 238 9.80 -16.29 11.74
N LYS A 239 10.07 -15.06 12.18
CA LYS A 239 9.86 -14.65 13.57
C LYS A 239 8.40 -14.30 13.82
N PRO A 240 7.90 -14.42 15.06
CA PRO A 240 6.58 -13.94 15.43
C PRO A 240 6.40 -12.44 15.12
N ALA A 241 5.14 -12.03 14.93
CA ALA A 241 4.79 -10.64 14.71
C ALA A 241 5.23 -9.80 15.92
N LEU A 242 5.70 -8.59 15.62
CA LEU A 242 6.04 -7.58 16.62
C LEU A 242 4.79 -7.09 17.35
N ALA A 243 3.66 -7.04 16.64
CA ALA A 243 2.34 -6.76 17.19
C ALA A 243 1.26 -7.37 16.28
N VAL A 244 0.15 -7.76 16.89
CA VAL A 244 -1.05 -8.30 16.23
C VAL A 244 -2.26 -7.51 16.73
N SER A 245 -3.15 -7.09 15.84
CA SER A 245 -4.39 -6.40 16.23
C SER A 245 -5.47 -7.42 16.60
N PRO A 246 -6.52 -7.00 17.34
CA PRO A 246 -7.79 -7.71 17.33
C PRO A 246 -8.37 -7.81 15.91
N ASP A 247 -9.28 -8.76 15.72
CA ASP A 247 -10.07 -8.91 14.49
C ASP A 247 -11.00 -7.70 14.30
N VAL A 248 -11.03 -7.19 13.07
CA VAL A 248 -11.99 -6.18 12.60
C VAL A 248 -12.96 -6.85 11.65
N ASN A 249 -14.24 -6.91 12.04
CA ASN A 249 -15.29 -7.50 11.22
C ASN A 249 -15.85 -6.48 10.23
N PHE A 250 -16.23 -6.94 9.04
CA PHE A 250 -16.93 -6.15 8.04
C PHE A 250 -17.82 -7.05 7.17
N ASP A 251 -18.84 -6.45 6.57
CA ASP A 251 -19.74 -7.15 5.65
C ASP A 251 -19.39 -6.75 4.21
N TYR A 252 -19.42 -7.70 3.30
CA TYR A 252 -19.08 -7.51 1.89
C TYR A 252 -20.14 -8.14 0.99
N THR A 253 -20.58 -7.42 -0.04
CA THR A 253 -21.51 -7.93 -1.05
C THR A 253 -20.93 -7.70 -2.44
N LYS A 254 -20.92 -8.75 -3.26
CA LYS A 254 -20.43 -8.72 -4.64
C LYS A 254 -21.57 -8.88 -5.63
#